data_AF-A0A2W1N180-F1
#
_entry.id   AF-A0A2W1N180-F1
#
_cell.length_a   1.000
_cell.length_b   1.000
_cell.length_c   1.000
_cell.angle_alpha   90.00
_cell.angle_beta   90.00
_cell.angle_gamma   90.00
#
_symmetry.space_group_name_H-M   'P 1'
#
loop_
_entity.id
_entity.type
_entity.pdbx_description
1 polymer ?
#
loop_
_entity_poly.entity_id
_entity_poly.type
_entity_poly.pdbx_seq_one_letter_code
_entity_poly.pdbx_strand_id
1 'polypeptide(L)'
;MNATLRNALPHLLCLLLLCAGLAEARERQHTGGFVTGRGQAGTWQTQRSGNLADGLTRQRSVTGDDGRSSSRTSTTRYDRDSGQFSRSSSGADGRGVTLEGTHADGQSSGTWTTADGRSGTFSQQSQRGDDGLTRQTQVTNAAGETTQRSASYSFDRDSHTLSRSVTGSQGETRTGSLTLTPNP
;
A
#
# COMPACT_ATOMS: atom_id res chain seq x y z
N MET A 1 17.40 25.19 -2.47
CA MET A 1 15.92 25.15 -2.38
C MET A 1 15.42 24.29 -3.54
N ASN A 2 14.39 23.45 -3.34
CA ASN A 2 13.87 22.35 -4.21
C ASN A 2 14.32 20.92 -3.86
N ALA A 3 13.91 20.43 -2.69
CA ALA A 3 13.75 18.99 -2.46
C ALA A 3 12.29 18.60 -2.74
N THR A 4 12.00 18.40 -4.02
CA THR A 4 10.71 17.96 -4.59
C THR A 4 10.03 16.84 -3.80
N LEU A 5 8.70 16.87 -3.75
CA LEU A 5 7.74 15.79 -3.40
C LEU A 5 8.10 14.37 -3.92
N ARG A 6 9.03 14.27 -4.87
CA ARG A 6 9.60 13.06 -5.46
C ARG A 6 10.08 12.02 -4.44
N ASN A 7 10.58 12.42 -3.26
CA ASN A 7 11.09 11.46 -2.26
C ASN A 7 10.03 10.90 -1.30
N ALA A 8 8.83 11.51 -1.20
CA ALA A 8 7.75 10.98 -0.36
C ALA A 8 6.89 9.94 -1.11
N LEU A 9 6.82 10.04 -2.43
CA LEU A 9 5.98 9.23 -3.31
C LEU A 9 6.31 7.72 -3.34
N PRO A 10 7.57 7.24 -3.34
CA PRO A 10 7.82 5.79 -3.34
C PRO A 10 7.48 5.14 -1.99
N HIS A 11 7.44 5.91 -0.89
CA HIS A 11 7.12 5.40 0.44
C HIS A 11 5.62 5.37 0.74
N LEU A 12 4.82 6.17 0.03
CA LEU A 12 3.34 6.19 0.10
C LEU A 12 2.66 5.02 -0.67
N LEU A 13 3.46 4.08 -1.18
CA LEU A 13 3.04 2.99 -2.08
C LEU A 13 2.35 1.78 -1.38
N CYS A 14 2.13 1.83 -0.07
CA CYS A 14 1.39 0.76 0.63
C CYS A 14 0.07 1.29 1.22
N LEU A 15 -0.84 1.73 0.36
CA LEU A 15 -2.25 1.79 0.74
C LEU A 15 -2.99 0.54 0.25
N LEU A 16 -2.86 -0.55 1.01
CA LEU A 16 -3.66 -1.76 0.85
C LEU A 16 -5.08 -1.55 1.41
N LEU A 17 -6.02 -2.21 0.75
CA LEU A 17 -7.43 -2.38 1.09
C LEU A 17 -7.58 -2.81 2.56
N LEU A 18 -8.39 -2.08 3.33
CA LEU A 18 -9.00 -2.61 4.55
C LEU A 18 -10.06 -3.63 4.10
N CYS A 19 -9.65 -4.88 3.89
CA CYS A 19 -10.63 -5.97 3.92
C CYS A 19 -11.03 -6.16 5.39
N ALA A 20 -12.23 -5.73 5.74
CA ALA A 20 -12.86 -6.03 7.01
C ALA A 20 -13.15 -7.54 7.09
N GLY A 21 -12.19 -8.29 7.61
CA GLY A 21 -12.42 -9.60 8.21
C GLY A 21 -11.99 -9.49 9.66
N LEU A 22 -12.84 -9.91 10.59
CA LEU A 22 -12.44 -10.24 11.96
C LEU A 22 -11.48 -11.41 11.87
N ALA A 23 -10.20 -11.12 11.64
CA ALA A 23 -9.14 -12.10 11.73
C ALA A 23 -8.61 -12.04 13.17
N GLU A 24 -8.84 -13.12 13.92
CA GLU A 24 -8.09 -13.42 15.14
C GLU A 24 -6.59 -13.21 14.88
N ALA A 25 -5.86 -12.82 15.93
CA ALA A 25 -4.41 -12.64 15.85
C ALA A 25 -3.78 -13.95 15.37
N ARG A 26 -3.46 -14.00 14.08
CA ARG A 26 -2.98 -15.20 13.41
C ARG A 26 -1.75 -14.85 12.62
N GLU A 27 -0.67 -15.53 12.95
CA GLU A 27 0.53 -15.50 12.15
C GLU A 27 0.29 -16.21 10.82
N ARG A 28 0.60 -15.53 9.72
CA ARG A 28 0.53 -16.09 8.37
C ARG A 28 1.82 -15.76 7.65
N GLN A 29 2.41 -16.78 7.05
CA GLN A 29 3.58 -16.65 6.20
C GLN A 29 3.21 -17.09 4.78
N HIS A 30 3.62 -16.28 3.82
CA HIS A 30 3.47 -16.55 2.39
C HIS A 30 4.83 -16.36 1.73
N THR A 31 5.17 -17.26 0.83
CA THR A 31 6.37 -17.18 0.00
C THR A 31 6.00 -17.45 -1.46
N GLY A 32 6.82 -16.98 -2.39
CA GLY A 32 6.64 -17.27 -3.80
C GLY A 32 7.80 -16.78 -4.65
N GLY A 33 7.81 -17.22 -5.90
CA GLY A 33 8.72 -16.73 -6.94
C GLY A 33 8.05 -15.70 -7.84
N PHE A 34 8.85 -14.95 -8.60
CA PHE A 34 8.39 -14.13 -9.71
C PHE A 34 9.41 -14.12 -10.84
N VAL A 35 8.93 -13.85 -12.06
CA VAL A 35 9.74 -13.51 -13.23
C VAL A 35 9.13 -12.27 -13.86
N THR A 36 9.97 -11.30 -14.21
CA THR A 36 9.55 -10.07 -14.89
C THR A 36 9.58 -10.25 -16.40
N GLY A 37 8.87 -9.39 -17.14
CA GLY A 37 8.92 -9.38 -18.61
C GLY A 37 10.31 -9.08 -19.21
N ARG A 38 11.29 -8.70 -18.38
CA ARG A 38 12.69 -8.50 -18.78
C ARG A 38 13.59 -9.71 -18.44
N GLY A 39 13.00 -10.83 -18.02
CA GLY A 39 13.71 -12.06 -17.69
C GLY A 39 14.34 -12.10 -16.29
N GLN A 40 14.28 -11.01 -15.51
CA GLN A 40 14.75 -11.02 -14.12
C GLN A 40 13.82 -11.87 -13.26
N ALA A 41 14.38 -12.71 -12.42
CA ALA A 41 13.65 -13.56 -11.49
C ALA A 41 13.95 -13.19 -10.03
N GLY A 42 13.15 -13.72 -9.12
CA GLY A 42 13.41 -13.56 -7.70
C GLY A 42 12.37 -14.25 -6.83
N THR A 43 12.52 -14.07 -5.53
CA THR A 43 11.60 -14.61 -4.52
C THR A 43 11.05 -13.48 -3.66
N TRP A 44 9.91 -13.75 -3.04
CA TRP A 44 9.33 -12.87 -2.06
C TRP A 44 8.83 -13.68 -0.87
N GLN A 45 8.85 -13.02 0.29
CA GLN A 45 8.28 -13.53 1.52
C GLN A 45 7.44 -12.43 2.16
N THR A 46 6.29 -12.81 2.68
CA THR A 46 5.44 -11.94 3.51
C THR A 46 5.08 -12.68 4.79
N GLN A 47 5.35 -12.06 5.92
CA GLN A 47 4.90 -12.49 7.24
C GLN A 47 3.90 -11.46 7.77
N ARG A 48 2.81 -11.93 8.35
CA ARG A 48 1.76 -11.10 8.92
C ARG A 48 1.41 -11.61 10.30
N SER A 49 1.35 -10.73 11.28
CA SER A 49 1.05 -11.06 12.68
C SER A 49 0.16 -9.99 13.31
N GLY A 50 -0.65 -10.38 14.30
CA GLY A 50 -1.60 -9.50 14.98
C GLY A 50 -2.91 -9.28 14.23
N ASN A 51 -3.70 -8.32 14.73
CA ASN A 51 -5.01 -7.93 14.19
C ASN A 51 -5.09 -6.40 14.06
N LEU A 52 -6.12 -5.90 13.39
CA LEU A 52 -6.24 -4.46 13.13
C LEU A 52 -6.49 -3.61 14.39
N ALA A 53 -7.19 -4.11 15.41
CA ALA A 53 -7.44 -3.34 16.62
C ALA A 53 -6.15 -3.11 17.43
N ASP A 54 -5.37 -4.18 17.62
CA ASP A 54 -4.18 -4.16 18.48
C ASP A 54 -2.90 -3.75 17.74
N GLY A 55 -2.89 -3.91 16.41
CA GLY A 55 -1.75 -3.64 15.54
C GLY A 55 -1.42 -4.82 14.64
N LEU A 56 -1.77 -4.68 13.37
CA LEU A 56 -1.47 -5.66 12.33
C LEU A 56 -0.10 -5.34 11.75
N THR A 57 0.88 -6.19 12.02
CA THR A 57 2.21 -6.07 11.45
C THR A 57 2.33 -6.92 10.19
N ARG A 58 2.96 -6.37 9.16
CA ARG A 58 3.33 -7.05 7.92
C ARG A 58 4.78 -6.76 7.62
N GLN A 59 5.56 -7.82 7.52
CA GLN A 59 6.94 -7.79 7.05
C GLN A 59 6.98 -8.41 5.67
N ARG A 60 7.59 -7.70 4.73
CA ARG A 60 7.79 -8.20 3.37
C ARG A 60 9.27 -8.13 3.03
N SER A 61 9.79 -9.19 2.44
CA SER A 61 11.11 -9.22 1.80
C SER A 61 10.95 -9.63 0.34
N VAL A 62 11.77 -9.05 -0.53
CA VAL A 62 11.92 -9.45 -1.93
C VAL A 62 13.41 -9.61 -2.19
N THR A 63 13.81 -10.74 -2.74
CA THR A 63 15.19 -11.05 -3.10
C THR A 63 15.27 -11.28 -4.60
N GLY A 64 16.13 -10.52 -5.27
CA GLY A 64 16.40 -10.69 -6.70
C GLY A 64 17.32 -11.88 -6.97
N ASP A 65 17.39 -12.27 -8.24
CA ASP A 65 18.38 -13.21 -8.77
C ASP A 65 19.83 -12.74 -8.57
N ASP A 66 20.05 -11.44 -8.47
CA ASP A 66 21.32 -10.81 -8.08
C ASP A 66 21.67 -10.93 -6.58
N GLY A 67 20.82 -11.62 -5.80
CA GLY A 67 20.97 -11.80 -4.36
C GLY A 67 20.67 -10.57 -3.51
N ARG A 68 20.37 -9.41 -4.14
CA ARG A 68 20.01 -8.20 -3.40
C ARG A 68 18.61 -8.35 -2.84
N SER A 69 18.45 -7.93 -1.59
CA SER A 69 17.18 -8.01 -0.88
C SER A 69 16.69 -6.63 -0.48
N SER A 70 15.38 -6.41 -0.61
CA SER A 70 14.69 -5.25 -0.08
C SER A 70 13.61 -5.73 0.88
N SER A 71 13.58 -5.15 2.07
CA SER A 71 12.56 -5.44 3.06
C SER A 71 11.82 -4.19 3.50
N ARG A 72 10.56 -4.40 3.88
CA ARG A 72 9.65 -3.37 4.36
C ARG A 72 8.81 -3.93 5.49
N THR A 73 8.70 -3.18 6.56
CA THR A 73 7.76 -3.44 7.66
C THR A 73 6.63 -2.42 7.59
N SER A 74 5.42 -2.85 7.94
CA SER A 74 4.28 -1.96 8.11
C SER A 74 3.43 -2.42 9.27
N THR A 75 3.00 -1.49 10.10
CA THR A 75 2.03 -1.75 11.17
C THR A 75 0.79 -0.93 10.91
N THR A 76 -0.39 -1.51 11.08
CA THR A 76 -1.68 -0.80 10.94
C THR A 76 -2.55 -1.07 12.16
N ARG A 77 -3.01 0.01 12.78
CA ARG A 77 -4.10 0.00 13.75
C ARG A 77 -5.34 0.63 13.14
N TYR A 78 -6.49 0.05 13.43
CA TYR A 78 -7.78 0.56 13.03
C TYR A 78 -8.80 0.27 14.13
N ASP A 79 -9.33 1.34 14.70
CA ASP A 79 -10.49 1.30 15.57
C ASP A 79 -11.74 1.43 14.69
N ARG A 80 -12.59 0.41 14.74
CA ARG A 80 -13.82 0.38 13.94
C ARG A 80 -14.88 1.35 14.46
N ASP A 81 -14.92 1.57 15.77
CA ASP A 81 -15.97 2.34 16.41
C ASP A 81 -15.77 3.84 16.17
N SER A 82 -14.52 4.29 16.23
CA SER A 82 -14.16 5.68 15.94
C SER A 82 -13.76 5.93 14.48
N GLY A 83 -13.51 4.87 13.69
CA GLY A 83 -12.94 4.95 12.35
C GLY A 83 -11.47 5.43 12.34
N GLN A 84 -10.83 5.59 13.49
CA GLN A 84 -9.45 6.06 13.58
C GLN A 84 -8.48 4.98 13.11
N PHE A 85 -7.44 5.41 12.40
CA PHE A 85 -6.34 4.54 12.03
C PHE A 85 -4.99 5.19 12.25
N SER A 86 -4.01 4.33 12.51
CA SER A 86 -2.60 4.66 12.42
C SER A 86 -1.91 3.63 11.53
N ARG A 87 -1.08 4.08 10.62
CA ARG A 87 -0.27 3.21 9.76
C ARG A 87 1.15 3.71 9.72
N SER A 88 2.08 2.90 10.20
CA SER A 88 3.50 3.15 10.03
C SER A 88 4.08 2.21 9.00
N SER A 89 5.12 2.66 8.31
CA SER A 89 5.90 1.80 7.46
C SER A 89 7.34 2.27 7.34
N SER A 90 8.27 1.32 7.39
CA SER A 90 9.70 1.55 7.25
C SER A 90 10.35 0.56 6.30
N GLY A 91 11.34 1.02 5.54
CA GLY A 91 12.26 0.18 4.79
C GLY A 91 13.49 -0.21 5.63
N ALA A 92 14.28 -1.15 5.12
CA ALA A 92 15.57 -1.52 5.72
C ALA A 92 16.57 -0.34 5.79
N ASP A 93 16.39 0.67 4.96
CA ASP A 93 17.20 1.89 4.91
C ASP A 93 16.81 2.94 5.98
N GLY A 94 15.92 2.58 6.91
CA GLY A 94 15.43 3.48 7.97
C GLY A 94 14.46 4.55 7.48
N ARG A 95 14.23 4.66 6.16
CA ARG A 95 13.22 5.58 5.63
C ARG A 95 11.84 5.04 5.96
N GLY A 96 10.96 5.93 6.41
CA GLY A 96 9.62 5.54 6.78
C GLY A 96 8.63 6.68 6.75
N VAL A 97 7.35 6.30 6.82
CA VAL A 97 6.21 7.20 6.89
C VAL A 97 5.20 6.65 7.89
N THR A 98 4.67 7.53 8.73
CA THR A 98 3.53 7.29 9.60
C THR A 98 2.35 8.10 9.09
N LEU A 99 1.18 7.49 9.04
CA LEU A 99 -0.09 8.10 8.70
C LEU A 99 -1.02 7.97 9.89
N GLU A 100 -1.74 9.04 10.20
CA GLU A 100 -2.78 9.05 11.22
C GLU A 100 -4.01 9.72 10.63
N GLY A 101 -5.19 9.20 10.90
CA GLY A 101 -6.40 9.76 10.33
C GLY A 101 -7.65 8.98 10.67
N THR A 102 -8.72 9.31 9.96
CA THR A 102 -10.02 8.66 10.08
C THR A 102 -10.43 8.06 8.76
N HIS A 103 -11.24 7.01 8.83
CA HIS A 103 -11.87 6.36 7.70
C HIS A 103 -13.36 6.21 7.94
N ALA A 104 -14.16 6.74 7.01
CA ALA A 104 -15.61 6.61 7.00
C ALA A 104 -16.10 6.61 5.55
N ASP A 105 -17.07 5.75 5.22
CA ASP A 105 -17.79 5.75 3.95
C ASP A 105 -16.89 5.78 2.70
N GLY A 106 -15.81 4.98 2.70
CA GLY A 106 -14.87 4.92 1.57
C GLY A 106 -13.83 6.04 1.53
N GLN A 107 -14.01 7.08 2.34
CA GLN A 107 -13.11 8.22 2.45
C GLN A 107 -12.12 8.02 3.60
N SER A 108 -10.85 8.34 3.37
CA SER A 108 -9.82 8.44 4.41
C SER A 108 -9.15 9.79 4.35
N SER A 109 -8.90 10.42 5.49
CA SER A 109 -8.14 11.67 5.55
C SER A 109 -7.37 11.79 6.84
N GLY A 110 -6.27 12.55 6.80
CA GLY A 110 -5.47 12.80 7.98
C GLY A 110 -4.10 13.36 7.66
N THR A 111 -3.12 13.04 8.49
CA THR A 111 -1.76 13.54 8.40
C THR A 111 -0.77 12.44 8.07
N TRP A 112 0.36 12.84 7.51
CA TRP A 112 1.52 11.96 7.35
C TRP A 112 2.75 12.63 7.92
N THR A 113 3.68 11.83 8.43
CA THR A 113 4.98 12.25 8.93
C THR A 113 6.05 11.26 8.47
N THR A 114 7.14 11.75 7.91
CA THR A 114 8.31 10.93 7.53
C THR A 114 9.28 10.78 8.70
N ALA A 115 10.15 9.76 8.64
CA ALA A 115 11.23 9.58 9.63
C ALA A 115 12.11 10.84 9.81
N ASP A 116 12.32 11.62 8.74
CA ASP A 116 13.10 12.86 8.76
C ASP A 116 12.30 14.09 9.25
N GLY A 117 11.11 13.89 9.83
CA GLY A 117 10.28 14.94 10.43
C GLY A 117 9.43 15.76 9.45
N ARG A 118 9.50 15.53 8.14
CA ARG A 118 8.59 16.18 7.17
C ARG A 118 7.17 15.69 7.38
N SER A 119 6.19 16.57 7.20
CA SER A 119 4.79 16.25 7.39
C SER A 119 3.87 16.96 6.39
N GLY A 120 2.60 16.55 6.42
CA GLY A 120 1.54 17.15 5.63
C GLY A 120 0.21 16.43 5.84
N THR A 121 -0.73 16.64 4.93
CA THR A 121 -2.06 16.02 4.94
C THR A 121 -2.27 15.10 3.75
N PHE A 122 -3.24 14.20 3.87
CA PHE A 122 -3.72 13.40 2.76
C PHE A 122 -5.23 13.28 2.78
N SER A 123 -5.79 13.01 1.61
CA SER A 123 -7.17 12.60 1.41
C SER A 123 -7.19 11.45 0.41
N GLN A 124 -8.02 10.45 0.63
CA GLN A 124 -8.21 9.33 -0.26
C GLN A 124 -9.69 8.96 -0.33
N GLN A 125 -10.24 8.95 -1.53
CA GLN A 125 -11.56 8.40 -1.80
C GLN A 125 -11.42 7.02 -2.43
N SER A 126 -12.24 6.06 -2.00
CA SER A 126 -12.33 4.72 -2.59
C SER A 126 -13.77 4.39 -2.92
N GLN A 127 -14.02 4.00 -4.16
CA GLN A 127 -15.35 3.62 -4.64
C GLN A 127 -15.31 2.20 -5.18
N ARG A 128 -16.19 1.33 -4.67
CA ARG A 128 -16.40 -0.01 -5.21
C ARG A 128 -17.58 0.02 -6.17
N GLY A 129 -17.37 -0.50 -7.37
CA GLY A 129 -18.43 -0.79 -8.35
C GLY A 129 -18.50 -2.29 -8.63
N ASP A 130 -19.38 -2.69 -9.53
CA ASP A 130 -19.65 -4.10 -9.85
C ASP A 130 -18.39 -4.84 -10.34
N ASP A 131 -17.58 -4.16 -11.17
CA ASP A 131 -16.42 -4.76 -11.82
C ASP A 131 -15.09 -4.45 -11.11
N GLY A 132 -15.12 -3.74 -9.99
CA GLY A 132 -13.87 -3.35 -9.36
C GLY A 132 -13.89 -2.25 -8.30
N LEU A 133 -12.72 -1.66 -8.12
CA LEU A 133 -12.45 -0.59 -7.16
C LEU A 133 -11.69 0.52 -7.85
N THR A 134 -12.15 1.76 -7.69
CA THR A 134 -11.39 2.96 -8.01
C THR A 134 -10.93 3.65 -6.74
N ARG A 135 -9.86 4.43 -6.87
CA ARG A 135 -9.28 5.18 -5.78
C ARG A 135 -8.62 6.43 -6.28
N GLN A 136 -8.94 7.56 -5.65
CA GLN A 136 -8.20 8.81 -5.80
C GLN A 136 -7.45 9.10 -4.50
N THR A 137 -6.23 9.60 -4.60
CA THR A 137 -5.43 10.02 -3.45
C THR A 137 -4.84 11.38 -3.74
N GLN A 138 -5.02 12.30 -2.81
CA GLN A 138 -4.40 13.61 -2.78
C GLN A 138 -3.47 13.70 -1.56
N VAL A 139 -2.30 14.30 -1.74
CA VAL A 139 -1.33 14.52 -0.68
C VAL A 139 -0.84 15.95 -0.78
N THR A 140 -0.86 16.66 0.35
CA THR A 140 -0.40 18.03 0.48
C THR A 140 0.73 18.08 1.50
N ASN A 141 1.82 18.76 1.21
CA ASN A 141 2.92 18.95 2.15
C ASN A 141 2.74 20.20 3.02
N ALA A 142 3.60 20.37 4.02
CA ALA A 142 3.59 21.55 4.89
C ALA A 142 3.75 22.90 4.14
N ALA A 143 4.31 22.88 2.92
CA ALA A 143 4.42 24.07 2.06
C ALA A 143 3.15 24.33 1.22
N GLY A 144 2.11 23.51 1.35
CA GLY A 144 0.86 23.62 0.60
C GLY A 144 0.90 23.00 -0.80
N GLU A 145 2.04 22.44 -1.22
CA GLU A 145 2.16 21.80 -2.52
C GLU A 145 1.37 20.48 -2.53
N THR A 146 0.52 20.32 -3.55
CA THR A 146 -0.41 19.20 -3.63
C THR A 146 -0.13 18.32 -4.85
N THR A 147 -0.18 17.01 -4.64
CA THR A 147 -0.06 15.99 -5.69
C THR A 147 -1.23 15.02 -5.62
N GLN A 148 -1.57 14.43 -6.77
CA GLN A 148 -2.67 13.48 -6.87
C GLN A 148 -2.24 12.21 -7.60
N ARG A 149 -2.87 11.10 -7.27
CA ARG A 149 -2.77 9.83 -8.02
C ARG A 149 -4.12 9.16 -8.07
N SER A 150 -4.36 8.37 -9.11
CA SER A 150 -5.52 7.50 -9.20
C SER A 150 -5.12 6.05 -9.41
N ALA A 151 -5.96 5.13 -8.95
CA ALA A 151 -5.80 3.71 -9.16
C ALA A 151 -7.14 3.06 -9.46
N SER A 152 -7.14 2.08 -10.36
CA SER A 152 -8.25 1.17 -10.60
C SER A 152 -7.81 -0.27 -10.47
N TYR A 153 -8.72 -1.11 -9.99
CA TYR A 153 -8.55 -2.53 -9.79
C TYR A 153 -9.78 -3.25 -10.33
N SER A 154 -9.59 -4.30 -11.11
CA SER A 154 -10.67 -5.18 -11.56
C SER A 154 -10.27 -6.64 -11.35
N PHE A 155 -11.24 -7.49 -11.09
CA PHE A 155 -11.02 -8.93 -10.94
C PHE A 155 -11.93 -9.66 -11.92
N ASP A 156 -11.31 -10.30 -12.90
CA ASP A 156 -11.99 -11.22 -13.81
C ASP A 156 -12.09 -12.58 -13.11
N ARG A 157 -13.33 -13.04 -12.88
CA ARG A 157 -13.59 -14.31 -12.20
C ARG A 157 -13.31 -15.51 -13.08
N ASP A 158 -13.46 -15.39 -14.40
CA ASP A 158 -13.32 -16.50 -15.32
C ASP A 158 -11.83 -16.84 -15.50
N SER A 159 -10.99 -15.82 -15.64
CA SER A 159 -9.55 -15.97 -15.75
C SER A 159 -8.81 -15.93 -14.40
N HIS A 160 -9.52 -15.75 -13.29
CA HIS A 160 -8.95 -15.50 -11.95
C HIS A 160 -7.84 -14.44 -11.94
N THR A 161 -7.99 -13.40 -12.76
CA THR A 161 -6.96 -12.39 -12.97
C THR A 161 -7.33 -11.08 -12.31
N LEU A 162 -6.49 -10.62 -11.38
CA LEU A 162 -6.55 -9.30 -10.79
C LEU A 162 -5.74 -8.33 -11.66
N SER A 163 -6.40 -7.32 -12.22
CA SER A 163 -5.74 -6.24 -12.96
C SER A 163 -5.68 -4.96 -12.14
N ARG A 164 -4.61 -4.19 -12.33
CA ARG A 164 -4.38 -2.90 -11.69
C ARG A 164 -3.88 -1.89 -12.71
N SER A 165 -4.42 -0.69 -12.67
CA SER A 165 -3.90 0.49 -13.36
C SER A 165 -3.68 1.62 -12.37
N VAL A 166 -2.56 2.33 -12.45
CA VAL A 166 -2.26 3.48 -11.60
C VAL A 166 -1.70 4.62 -12.42
N THR A 167 -2.32 5.80 -12.27
CA THR A 167 -1.87 7.04 -12.86
C THR A 167 -1.27 7.94 -11.79
N GLY A 168 0.00 8.31 -11.97
CA GLY A 168 0.73 9.17 -11.06
C GLY A 168 0.44 10.66 -11.25
N SER A 169 1.09 11.49 -10.45
CA SER A 169 0.87 12.94 -10.44
C SER A 169 1.39 13.66 -11.68
N GLN A 170 2.21 13.00 -12.50
CA GLN A 170 2.71 13.55 -13.78
C GLN A 170 1.93 12.98 -14.97
N GLY A 171 0.80 12.29 -14.72
CA GLY A 171 -0.05 11.69 -15.75
C GLY A 171 0.46 10.35 -16.28
N GLU A 172 1.57 9.82 -15.76
CA GLU A 172 2.12 8.55 -16.17
C GLU A 172 1.30 7.37 -15.65
N THR A 173 0.88 6.47 -16.53
CA THR A 173 0.09 5.28 -16.18
C THR A 173 0.95 4.02 -16.18
N ARG A 174 0.83 3.21 -15.13
CA ARG A 174 1.44 1.88 -15.01
C ARG A 174 0.36 0.84 -14.78
N THR A 175 0.38 -0.21 -15.60
CA THR A 175 -0.54 -1.34 -15.49
C THR A 175 0.20 -2.61 -15.05
N GLY A 176 -0.53 -3.54 -14.47
CA GLY A 176 -0.03 -4.87 -14.12
C GLY A 176 -1.17 -5.81 -13.74
N SER A 177 -0.94 -7.10 -13.90
CA SER A 177 -1.91 -8.13 -13.56
C SER A 177 -1.27 -9.26 -12.74
N LEU A 178 -2.12 -9.96 -11.99
CA LEU A 178 -1.79 -11.16 -11.24
C LEU A 178 -2.87 -12.19 -11.51
N THR A 179 -2.50 -13.32 -12.11
CA THR A 179 -3.38 -14.48 -12.23
C THR A 179 -3.20 -15.38 -11.02
N LEU A 180 -4.31 -15.68 -10.35
CA LEU A 180 -4.32 -16.59 -9.21
C LEU A 180 -4.63 -17.99 -9.71
N THR A 181 -3.73 -18.94 -9.46
CA THR A 181 -4.03 -20.36 -9.66
C THR A 181 -4.64 -20.90 -8.37
N PRO A 182 -5.94 -21.24 -8.32
CA PRO A 182 -6.52 -21.88 -7.16
C PRO A 182 -5.84 -23.24 -6.96
N ASN A 183 -5.49 -23.57 -5.72
CA ASN A 183 -5.10 -24.96 -5.42
C ASN A 183 -6.39 -25.81 -5.50
N PRO A 184 -6.33 -27.01 -6.11
CA PRO A 184 -7.47 -27.93 -6.18
C PRO A 184 -7.95 -28.35 -4.78
#